data_AF-A0A2G2A186-F1
#
_entry.id   AF-A0A2G2A186-F1
#
_cell.length_a   1.000
_cell.length_b   1.000
_cell.length_c   1.000
_cell.angle_alpha   90.00
_cell.angle_beta   90.00
_cell.angle_gamma   90.00
#
_symmetry.space_group_name_H-M   'P 1'
#
loop_
_entity.id
_entity.type
_entity.pdbx_description
1 polymer ?
#
loop_
_entity_poly.entity_id
_entity_poly.type
_entity_poly.pdbx_seq_one_letter_code
_entity_poly.pdbx_strand_id
1 'polypeptide(L)'
;MVKQGILIIGASVAATFFAHQLVLALSMLVHAHNVVEAPLAGVFSGDKMGRVIQGVVALVLIPVGVGAVLSVAYYLVKKTAMPHVLTIVWVIWTILLTTLIAQAG
;
A
#
# COMPACT_ATOMS: atom_id res chain seq x y z
N MET A 1 21.64 23.22 1.57
CA MET A 1 22.23 22.04 2.25
C MET A 1 21.77 21.93 3.71
N VAL A 2 21.98 22.95 4.57
CA VAL A 2 21.49 22.94 5.98
C VAL A 2 19.98 22.72 6.11
N LYS A 3 19.18 23.36 5.23
CA LYS A 3 17.71 23.22 5.21
C LYS A 3 17.23 21.78 4.94
N GLN A 4 17.96 21.02 4.13
CA GLN A 4 17.68 19.60 3.86
C GLN A 4 18.13 18.71 5.02
N GLY A 5 19.26 19.04 5.66
CA GLY A 5 19.71 18.35 6.88
C GLY A 5 18.70 18.46 8.02
N ILE A 6 18.16 19.66 8.26
CA ILE A 6 17.13 19.89 9.27
C ILE A 6 15.84 19.13 8.94
N LEU A 7 15.43 19.08 7.66
CA LEU A 7 14.26 18.30 7.23
C LEU A 7 14.45 16.79 7.47
N ILE A 8 15.63 16.24 7.18
CA ILE A 8 15.91 14.83 7.42
C ILE A 8 15.89 14.52 8.92
N ILE A 9 16.55 15.34 9.74
CA ILE A 9 16.56 15.16 11.20
C ILE A 9 15.14 15.26 11.76
N GLY A 10 14.37 16.26 11.34
CA GLY A 10 12.98 16.42 11.72
C GLY A 10 12.12 15.23 11.28
N ALA A 11 12.31 14.74 10.06
CA ALA A 11 11.62 13.57 9.54
C ALA A 11 11.98 12.29 10.31
N SER A 12 13.24 12.10 10.72
CA SER A 12 13.68 10.96 11.54
C SER A 12 13.08 11.00 12.95
N VAL A 13 13.03 12.18 13.58
CA VAL A 13 12.39 12.36 14.88
C VAL A 13 10.89 12.09 14.75
N ALA A 14 10.24 12.68 13.75
CA ALA A 14 8.82 12.43 13.47
C ALA A 14 8.56 10.95 13.20
N ALA A 15 9.37 10.29 12.37
CA ALA A 15 9.23 8.86 12.09
C ALA A 15 9.36 8.00 13.35
N THR A 16 10.19 8.40 14.31
CA THR A 16 10.34 7.69 15.59
C THR A 16 9.12 7.87 16.48
N PHE A 17 8.59 9.10 16.58
CA PHE A 17 7.36 9.39 17.32
C PHE A 17 6.13 8.71 16.69
N PHE A 18 6.05 8.71 15.36
CA PHE A 18 4.97 8.11 14.59
C PHE A 18 5.20 6.64 14.25
N ALA A 19 6.27 6.02 14.75
CA ALA A 19 6.66 4.65 14.40
C ALA A 19 5.52 3.67 14.68
N HIS A 20 4.83 3.85 15.81
CA HIS A 20 3.72 3.00 16.18
C HIS A 20 2.54 3.13 15.19
N GLN A 21 2.19 4.35 14.77
CA GLN A 21 1.15 4.57 13.77
C GLN A 21 1.56 4.06 12.38
N LEU A 22 2.84 4.17 12.03
CA LEU A 22 3.38 3.65 10.78
C LEU A 22 3.32 2.12 10.73
N VAL A 23 3.72 1.46 11.82
CA VAL A 23 3.63 0.00 11.95
C VAL A 23 2.17 -0.43 11.89
N LEU A 24 1.26 0.26 12.59
CA LEU A 24 -0.17 -0.05 12.53
C LEU A 24 -0.73 0.11 11.11
N ALA A 25 -0.36 1.17 10.40
CA ALA A 25 -0.76 1.38 9.01
C ALA A 25 -0.22 0.28 8.08
N LEU A 26 1.04 -0.11 8.24
CA LEU A 26 1.67 -1.21 7.50
C LEU A 26 1.00 -2.56 7.81
N SER A 27 0.72 -2.84 9.08
CA SER A 27 0.01 -4.06 9.50
C SER A 27 -1.40 -4.11 8.92
N MET A 28 -2.12 -2.99 8.90
CA MET A 28 -3.44 -2.90 8.26
C MET A 28 -3.35 -3.13 6.75
N LEU A 29 -2.29 -2.63 6.10
CA LEU A 29 -2.06 -2.81 4.68
C LEU A 29 -1.74 -4.27 4.33
N VAL A 30 -0.89 -4.93 5.13
CA VAL A 30 -0.57 -6.36 4.99
C VAL A 30 -1.79 -7.21 5.30
N HIS A 31 -2.60 -6.84 6.31
CA HIS A 31 -3.83 -7.54 6.61
C HIS A 31 -4.83 -7.45 5.45
N ALA A 32 -4.98 -6.26 4.85
CA ALA A 32 -5.78 -6.09 3.64
C ALA A 32 -5.26 -6.96 2.48
N HIS A 33 -3.94 -7.12 2.35
CA HIS A 33 -3.36 -8.03 1.37
C HIS A 33 -3.76 -9.48 1.62
N ASN A 34 -3.64 -9.96 2.85
CA ASN A 34 -4.01 -11.32 3.21
C ASN A 34 -5.51 -11.60 3.01
N VAL A 35 -6.37 -10.62 3.31
CA VAL A 35 -7.82 -10.70 3.08
C VAL A 35 -8.15 -10.82 1.59
N VAL A 36 -7.41 -10.13 0.73
CA VAL A 36 -7.57 -10.23 -0.73
C VAL A 36 -6.98 -11.53 -1.25
N GLU A 37 -5.86 -12.02 -0.70
CA GLU A 37 -5.28 -13.29 -1.11
C GLU A 37 -6.15 -14.50 -0.77
N ALA A 38 -6.87 -14.49 0.35
CA ALA A 38 -7.70 -15.61 0.79
C ALA A 38 -8.72 -16.11 -0.26
N PRO A 39 -9.55 -15.26 -0.91
CA PRO A 39 -10.44 -15.70 -1.97
C PRO A 39 -9.70 -16.08 -3.25
N LEU A 40 -8.56 -15.45 -3.56
CA LEU A 40 -7.75 -15.83 -4.72
C LEU A 40 -7.09 -17.21 -4.53
N ALA A 41 -6.77 -17.60 -3.29
CA ALA A 41 -6.25 -18.92 -2.98
C ALA A 41 -7.21 -20.02 -3.43
N GLY A 42 -8.53 -19.83 -3.29
CA GLY A 42 -9.53 -20.80 -3.76
C GLY A 42 -9.57 -20.97 -5.28
N VAL A 43 -9.13 -19.97 -6.04
CA VAL A 43 -9.13 -19.97 -7.52
C VAL A 43 -7.78 -20.42 -8.08
N PHE A 44 -6.67 -20.07 -7.40
CA PHE A 44 -5.30 -20.25 -7.89
C PHE A 44 -4.48 -21.31 -7.12
N SER A 45 -5.07 -22.07 -6.21
CA SER A 45 -4.38 -23.06 -5.35
C SER A 45 -3.77 -24.27 -6.06
N GLY A 46 -4.13 -24.53 -7.32
CA GLY A 46 -3.81 -25.79 -8.00
C GLY A 46 -2.33 -26.01 -8.30
N ASP A 47 -1.55 -24.94 -8.55
CA ASP A 47 -0.18 -25.06 -9.06
C ASP A 47 0.78 -24.00 -8.48
N LYS A 48 2.09 -24.30 -8.46
CA LYS A 48 3.14 -23.34 -8.06
C LYS A 48 3.02 -22.01 -8.83
N MET A 49 2.68 -22.08 -10.11
CA MET A 49 2.49 -20.90 -10.97
C MET A 49 1.25 -20.10 -10.57
N GLY A 50 0.17 -20.78 -10.16
CA GLY A 50 -1.05 -20.15 -9.65
C GLY A 50 -0.78 -19.31 -8.39
N ARG A 51 0.02 -19.81 -7.46
CA ARG A 51 0.41 -19.06 -6.25
C ARG A 51 1.22 -17.79 -6.55
N VAL A 52 2.12 -17.85 -7.53
CA VAL A 52 2.90 -16.65 -7.94
C VAL A 52 1.98 -15.61 -8.58
N ILE A 53 1.09 -16.05 -9.47
CA ILE A 53 0.11 -15.15 -10.12
C ILE A 53 -0.82 -14.54 -9.08
N GLN A 54 -1.30 -15.33 -8.11
CA GLN A 54 -2.11 -14.85 -6.99
C GLN A 54 -1.42 -13.71 -6.23
N GLY A 55 -0.15 -13.88 -5.83
CA GLY A 55 0.59 -12.85 -5.09
C GLY A 55 0.75 -11.57 -5.91
N VAL A 56 1.02 -11.69 -7.21
CA VAL A 56 1.12 -10.54 -8.12
C VAL A 56 -0.23 -9.83 -8.28
N VAL A 57 -1.32 -10.58 -8.43
CA VAL A 57 -2.67 -10.01 -8.57
C VAL A 57 -3.07 -9.31 -7.26
N ALA A 58 -2.85 -9.93 -6.10
CA ALA A 58 -3.14 -9.32 -4.81
C ALA A 58 -2.31 -8.05 -4.56
N LEU A 59 -1.06 -8.02 -5.02
CA LEU A 59 -0.18 -6.84 -4.96
C LEU A 59 -0.74 -5.65 -5.73
N VAL A 60 -1.38 -5.90 -6.88
CA VAL A 60 -1.94 -4.84 -7.75
C VAL A 60 -3.36 -4.46 -7.34
N LEU A 61 -4.14 -5.41 -6.83
CA LEU A 61 -5.54 -5.18 -6.50
C LEU A 61 -5.70 -4.18 -5.34
N ILE A 62 -4.82 -4.21 -4.35
CA ILE A 62 -4.93 -3.35 -3.16
C ILE A 62 -4.69 -1.88 -3.50
N PRO A 63 -3.60 -1.49 -4.18
CA PRO A 63 -3.36 -0.08 -4.46
C PRO A 63 -4.42 0.49 -5.39
N VAL A 64 -4.89 -0.30 -6.36
CA VAL A 64 -6.01 0.07 -7.24
C VAL A 64 -7.31 0.23 -6.45
N GLY A 65 -7.62 -0.70 -5.55
CA GLY A 65 -8.80 -0.65 -4.69
C GLY A 65 -8.79 0.55 -3.74
N VAL A 66 -7.67 0.80 -3.07
CA VAL A 66 -7.51 1.98 -2.19
C VAL A 66 -7.60 3.27 -3.01
N GLY A 67 -6.94 3.34 -4.16
CA GLY A 67 -7.06 4.49 -5.07
C GLY A 67 -8.49 4.74 -5.54
N ALA A 68 -9.24 3.69 -5.85
CA ALA A 68 -10.64 3.79 -6.23
C ALA A 68 -11.51 4.29 -5.08
N VAL A 69 -11.36 3.74 -3.86
CA VAL A 69 -12.08 4.18 -2.66
C VAL A 69 -11.82 5.66 -2.38
N LEU A 70 -10.55 6.08 -2.40
CA LEU A 70 -10.16 7.47 -2.17
C LEU A 70 -10.71 8.40 -3.26
N SER A 71 -10.65 7.98 -4.53
CA SER A 71 -11.20 8.74 -5.66
C SER A 71 -12.71 8.92 -5.54
N VAL A 72 -13.45 7.86 -5.19
CA VAL A 72 -14.90 7.91 -4.99
C VAL A 72 -15.24 8.80 -3.79
N ALA A 73 -14.55 8.64 -2.66
CA ALA A 73 -14.76 9.49 -1.48
C ALA A 73 -14.52 10.97 -1.79
N TYR A 74 -13.44 11.29 -2.52
CA TYR A 74 -13.15 12.66 -2.94
C TYR A 74 -14.20 13.19 -3.91
N TYR A 75 -14.64 12.38 -4.87
CA TYR A 75 -15.68 12.76 -5.82
C TYR A 75 -17.02 13.00 -5.11
N LEU A 76 -17.39 12.21 -4.10
CA LEU A 76 -18.63 12.41 -3.35
C LEU A 76 -18.65 13.74 -2.59
N VAL A 77 -17.52 14.13 -2.00
CA VAL A 77 -17.40 15.39 -1.24
C VAL A 77 -17.25 16.59 -2.17
N LYS A 78 -16.34 16.50 -3.15
CA LYS A 78 -15.89 17.64 -3.95
C LYS A 78 -16.49 17.68 -5.36
N LYS A 79 -17.28 16.67 -5.75
CA LYS A 79 -17.95 16.51 -7.06
C LYS A 79 -17.01 16.67 -8.27
N THR A 80 -15.71 16.53 -8.06
CA THR A 80 -14.65 16.73 -9.05
C THR A 80 -13.74 15.51 -9.04
N ALA A 81 -13.24 15.12 -10.22
CA ALA A 81 -12.30 14.03 -10.32
C ALA A 81 -11.02 14.39 -9.55
N MET A 82 -10.53 13.45 -8.74
CA MET A 82 -9.35 13.69 -7.92
C MET A 82 -8.10 13.74 -8.82
N PRO A 83 -7.35 14.86 -8.84
CA PRO A 83 -6.08 14.92 -9.55
C PRO A 83 -5.04 14.10 -8.77
N HIS A 84 -4.16 13.38 -9.47
CA HIS A 84 -3.07 12.56 -8.90
C HIS A 84 -3.47 11.24 -8.21
N VAL A 85 -4.66 10.68 -8.47
CA VAL A 85 -5.03 9.33 -7.97
C VAL A 85 -3.98 8.28 -8.37
N LEU A 86 -3.52 8.33 -9.62
CA LEU A 86 -2.50 7.41 -10.12
C LEU A 86 -1.19 7.49 -9.31
N THR A 87 -0.78 8.69 -8.91
CA THR A 87 0.41 8.88 -8.06
C THR A 87 0.23 8.23 -6.70
N ILE A 88 -0.95 8.37 -6.08
CA ILE A 88 -1.26 7.73 -4.79
C ILE A 88 -1.24 6.21 -4.92
N VAL A 89 -1.87 5.67 -5.97
CA VAL A 89 -1.87 4.23 -6.28
C VAL A 89 -0.43 3.72 -6.39
N TRP A 90 0.43 4.41 -7.14
CA TRP A 90 1.84 4.05 -7.28
C TRP A 90 2.61 4.08 -5.97
N VAL A 91 2.43 5.13 -5.15
CA VAL A 91 3.09 5.23 -3.83
C VAL A 91 2.69 4.07 -2.93
N ILE A 92 1.39 3.77 -2.84
CA ILE A 92 0.88 2.65 -2.05
C ILE A 92 1.44 1.32 -2.56
N TRP A 93 1.46 1.11 -3.88
CA TRP A 93 2.02 -0.09 -4.49
C TRP A 93 3.50 -0.27 -4.16
N THR A 94 4.32 0.78 -4.27
CA THR A 94 5.75 0.72 -3.95
C THR A 94 6.00 0.42 -2.48
N ILE A 95 5.25 1.04 -1.57
CA ILE A 95 5.36 0.76 -0.12
C ILE A 95 5.02 -0.71 0.14
N LEU A 96 3.92 -1.21 -0.43
CA LEU A 96 3.44 -2.57 -0.23
C LEU A 96 4.44 -3.60 -0.78
N LEU A 97 4.96 -3.39 -1.99
CA LEU A 97 6.00 -4.23 -2.59
C LEU A 97 7.26 -4.25 -1.71
N THR A 98 7.76 -3.09 -1.29
CA THR A 98 8.97 -2.99 -0.48
C THR A 98 8.78 -3.69 0.86
N THR A 99 7.61 -3.54 1.47
CA THR A 99 7.26 -4.15 2.75
C THR A 99 7.19 -5.68 2.67
N LEU A 100 6.60 -6.22 1.59
CA LEU A 100 6.52 -7.66 1.39
C LEU A 100 7.91 -8.27 1.12
N ILE A 101 8.73 -7.62 0.29
CA ILE A 101 10.12 -8.06 0.05
C ILE A 101 10.92 -8.05 1.36
N ALA A 102 10.78 -6.99 2.17
CA ALA A 102 11.48 -6.87 3.45
C ALA A 102 11.04 -7.90 4.50
N GLN A 103 9.83 -8.45 4.40
CA GLN A 103 9.36 -9.54 5.26
C GLN A 103 9.69 -10.94 4.72
N ALA A 104 9.99 -11.05 3.42
CA ALA A 104 10.29 -12.32 2.75
C ALA A 104 11.78 -12.69 2.78
N GLY A 105 12.67 -11.74 3.08
CA GLY A 105 14.11 -11.94 3.25
C GLY A 105 14.50 -12.05 4.72
#